data_AF-A0A967YH35-F1
#
_entry.id   AF-A0A967YH35-F1
#
_cell.length_a   1.000
_cell.length_b   1.000
_cell.length_c   1.000
_cell.angle_alpha   90.00
_cell.angle_beta   90.00
_cell.angle_gamma   90.00
#
_symmetry.space_group_name_H-M   'P 1'
#
loop_
_entity.id
_entity.type
_entity.pdbx_description
1 polymer ?
#
loop_
_entity_poly.entity_id
_entity_poly.type
_entity_poly.pdbx_seq_one_letter_code
_entity_poly.pdbx_strand_id
1 'polypeptide(L)'
;MAKKPTYDDLAQQVADLTKQVAELKQLPDYPQIVRGSPIPTFVIDSNHIITHCNKAFENLTGIAAHDLIGTRKQWLAFYPAQRPVMADLIVDNASEE
;
A
#
# COMPACT_ATOMS: atom_id res chain seq x y z
N MET A 1 8.55 34.83 -18.68
CA MET A 1 7.19 34.26 -18.77
C MET A 1 7.33 32.84 -19.28
N ALA A 2 6.96 31.82 -18.49
CA ALA A 2 7.05 30.43 -18.94
C ALA A 2 6.04 30.20 -20.08
N LYS A 3 6.53 29.74 -21.23
CA LYS A 3 5.70 29.44 -22.40
C LYS A 3 4.81 28.25 -22.05
N LYS A 4 3.50 28.36 -22.24
CA LYS A 4 2.58 27.24 -21.97
C LYS A 4 2.91 26.10 -22.92
N PRO A 5 2.94 24.85 -22.43
CA PRO A 5 3.21 23.68 -23.27
C PRO A 5 2.15 23.57 -24.37
N THR A 6 2.60 23.14 -25.54
CA THR A 6 1.77 22.93 -26.72
C THR A 6 0.96 21.64 -26.57
N TYR A 7 -0.09 21.47 -27.38
CA TYR A 7 -0.90 20.24 -27.36
C TYR A 7 -0.06 18.98 -27.61
N ASP A 8 0.88 19.06 -28.55
CA ASP A 8 1.79 17.96 -28.86
C ASP A 8 2.73 17.63 -27.70
N ASP A 9 3.19 18.64 -26.95
CA ASP A 9 4.01 18.44 -25.76
C ASP A 9 3.22 17.70 -24.67
N LEU A 10 1.94 18.05 -24.50
CA LEU A 10 1.05 17.38 -23.55
C LEU A 10 0.76 15.93 -23.97
N ALA A 11 0.55 15.69 -25.27
CA ALA A 11 0.32 14.35 -25.80
C ALA A 11 1.55 13.45 -25.59
N GLN A 12 2.75 13.99 -25.83
CA GLN A 12 4.01 13.28 -25.58
C GLN A 12 4.18 12.97 -24.09
N GLN A 13 3.89 13.94 -23.23
CA GLN A 13 4.01 13.78 -21.78
C GLN A 13 3.03 12.72 -21.24
N VAL A 14 1.79 12.67 -21.74
CA VAL A 14 0.83 11.61 -21.38
C VAL A 14 1.31 10.23 -21.83
N ALA A 15 1.88 10.12 -23.03
CA ALA A 15 2.43 8.86 -23.53
C ALA A 15 3.60 8.38 -22.65
N ASP A 16 4.49 9.29 -22.28
CA ASP A 16 5.65 8.99 -21.42
C ASP A 16 5.24 8.58 -20.01
N LEU A 17 4.30 9.31 -19.39
CA LEU A 17 3.73 8.94 -18.08
C LEU A 17 3.03 7.57 -18.14
N THR A 18 2.28 7.30 -19.20
CA THR A 18 1.57 6.02 -19.36
C THR A 18 2.57 4.86 -19.43
N LYS A 19 3.69 5.07 -20.14
CA LYS A 19 4.79 4.11 -20.21
C LYS A 19 5.46 3.89 -18.84
N GLN A 20 5.76 4.95 -18.11
CA GLN A 20 6.33 4.87 -16.76
C GLN A 20 5.40 4.12 -15.79
N VAL A 21 4.09 4.37 -15.85
CA VAL A 21 3.09 3.64 -15.04
C VAL A 21 3.07 2.14 -15.41
N ALA A 22 3.21 1.80 -16.69
CA ALA A 22 3.26 0.40 -17.12
C ALA A 22 4.53 -0.31 -16.62
N GLU A 23 5.68 0.36 -16.65
CA GLU A 23 6.95 -0.15 -16.09
C GLU A 23 6.87 -0.32 -14.57
N LEU A 24 6.26 0.65 -13.85
CA LEU A 24 6.03 0.55 -12.41
C LEU A 24 5.14 -0.64 -12.03
N LYS A 25 4.15 -0.98 -12.86
CA LYS A 25 3.29 -2.15 -12.66
C LYS A 25 3.99 -3.50 -12.91
N GLN A 26 5.13 -3.50 -13.60
CA GLN A 26 5.91 -4.72 -13.87
C GLN A 26 6.99 -4.99 -12.82
N LEU A 27 7.31 -4.02 -11.95
CA LEU A 27 8.09 -4.31 -10.76
C LEU A 27 7.39 -5.43 -9.97
N PRO A 28 8.15 -6.41 -9.43
CA PRO A 28 7.56 -7.52 -8.71
C PRO A 28 6.66 -6.99 -7.60
N ASP A 29 5.36 -7.22 -7.76
CA ASP A 29 4.36 -6.99 -6.73
C ASP A 29 4.72 -7.95 -5.58
N TYR A 30 5.47 -7.44 -4.59
CA TYR A 30 5.69 -8.08 -3.29
C TYR A 30 4.41 -8.74 -2.70
N PRO A 31 3.19 -8.25 -2.99
CA PRO A 31 1.92 -8.92 -2.69
C PRO A 31 1.76 -10.35 -3.16
N GLN A 32 2.41 -10.83 -4.21
CA GLN A 32 2.14 -12.18 -4.72
C GLN A 32 2.52 -13.26 -3.68
N ILE A 33 3.62 -13.06 -2.96
CA ILE A 33 4.07 -13.96 -1.88
C ILE A 33 3.08 -13.90 -0.71
N VAL A 34 2.60 -12.70 -0.38
CA VAL A 34 1.67 -12.48 0.74
C VAL A 34 0.27 -13.00 0.42
N ARG A 35 -0.21 -12.85 -0.82
CA ARG A 35 -1.55 -13.27 -1.27
C ARG A 35 -1.75 -14.78 -1.25
N GLY A 36 -0.73 -15.55 -1.60
CA GLY A 36 -0.77 -17.02 -1.62
C GLY A 36 -0.52 -17.69 -0.26
N SER A 37 -0.09 -16.93 0.74
CA SER A 37 0.24 -17.47 2.07
C SER A 37 -1.02 -17.83 2.87
N PRO A 38 -1.06 -19.01 3.54
CA PRO A 38 -2.15 -19.35 4.46
C PRO A 38 -2.04 -18.62 5.81
N ILE A 39 -0.93 -17.89 6.05
CA ILE A 39 -0.72 -17.12 7.27
C ILE A 39 -1.42 -15.77 7.12
N PRO A 40 -2.29 -15.37 8.07
CA PRO A 40 -2.88 -14.02 8.12
C PRO A 40 -1.82 -12.93 8.12
N THR A 41 -1.77 -12.12 7.05
CA THR A 41 -0.75 -11.08 6.87
C THR A 41 -1.37 -9.80 6.34
N PHE A 42 -0.94 -8.68 6.92
CA PHE A 42 -1.14 -7.32 6.41
C PHE A 42 0.21 -6.60 6.31
N VAL A 43 0.26 -5.54 5.52
CA VAL A 43 1.46 -4.71 5.30
C VAL A 43 1.09 -3.25 5.50
N ILE A 44 1.94 -2.49 6.20
CA ILE A 44 1.82 -1.04 6.34
C ILE A 44 3.00 -0.33 5.66
N ASP A 45 2.79 0.90 5.21
CA ASP A 45 3.87 1.80 4.77
C ASP A 45 4.45 2.63 5.93
N SER A 46 5.42 3.51 5.63
CA SER A 46 6.01 4.44 6.60
C SER A 46 5.04 5.50 7.13
N ASN A 47 3.89 5.67 6.49
CA ASN A 47 2.79 6.50 6.99
C ASN A 47 1.78 5.65 7.79
N HIS A 48 2.12 4.43 8.22
CA HIS A 48 1.21 3.53 8.94
C HIS A 48 -0.10 3.24 8.20
N ILE A 49 -0.09 3.37 6.86
CA ILE A 49 -1.23 3.07 6.02
C ILE A 49 -1.13 1.62 5.59
N ILE A 50 -2.20 0.86 5.80
CA ILE A 50 -2.29 -0.51 5.28
C ILE A 50 -2.26 -0.45 3.76
N THR A 51 -1.25 -1.07 3.16
CA THR A 51 -1.11 -1.17 1.70
C THR A 51 -1.64 -2.49 1.18
N HIS A 52 -1.53 -3.56 1.98
CA HIS A 52 -1.93 -4.91 1.59
C HIS A 52 -2.50 -5.71 2.75
N CYS A 53 -3.40 -6.63 2.42
CA CYS A 53 -4.01 -7.60 3.30
C CYS A 53 -4.30 -8.86 2.48
N ASN A 54 -3.89 -10.04 2.95
CA ASN A 54 -4.17 -11.29 2.24
C ASN A 54 -5.51 -11.91 2.64
N LYS A 55 -5.91 -12.95 1.90
CA LYS A 55 -7.18 -13.62 2.12
C LYS A 55 -7.28 -14.30 3.48
N ALA A 56 -6.17 -14.85 3.98
CA ALA A 56 -6.11 -15.45 5.31
C ALA A 56 -6.40 -14.43 6.42
N PHE A 57 -5.94 -13.19 6.28
CA PHE A 57 -6.21 -12.11 7.23
C PHE A 57 -7.66 -11.64 7.20
N GLU A 58 -8.26 -11.50 6.00
CA GLU A 58 -9.71 -11.23 5.89
C GLU A 58 -10.53 -12.33 6.58
N ASN A 59 -10.18 -13.59 6.34
CA ASN A 59 -10.89 -14.73 6.92
C ASN A 59 -10.75 -14.81 8.44
N LEU A 60 -9.56 -14.49 8.98
CA LEU A 60 -9.31 -14.48 10.43
C LEU A 60 -10.09 -13.37 11.14
N THR A 61 -10.08 -12.17 10.56
CA THR A 61 -10.62 -10.96 11.21
C THR A 61 -12.09 -10.72 10.89
N GLY A 62 -12.59 -11.28 9.78
CA GLY A 62 -13.91 -10.98 9.22
C GLY A 62 -13.99 -9.60 8.54
N ILE A 63 -12.88 -8.88 8.42
CA ILE A 63 -12.83 -7.53 7.84
C ILE A 63 -12.36 -7.64 6.38
N ALA A 64 -13.07 -7.00 5.46
CA ALA A 64 -12.68 -7.01 4.06
C ALA A 64 -11.45 -6.13 3.81
N ALA A 65 -10.58 -6.55 2.89
CA ALA A 65 -9.36 -5.83 2.56
C ALA A 65 -9.64 -4.40 2.08
N HIS A 66 -10.76 -4.17 1.38
CA HIS A 66 -11.15 -2.83 0.92
C HIS A 66 -11.54 -1.87 2.06
N ASP A 67 -11.90 -2.38 3.24
CA ASP A 67 -12.20 -1.56 4.42
C ASP A 67 -10.93 -1.15 5.19
N LEU A 68 -9.82 -1.87 4.96
CA LEU A 68 -8.54 -1.71 5.64
C LEU A 68 -7.51 -0.97 4.78
N ILE A 69 -7.38 -1.34 3.51
CA ILE A 69 -6.36 -0.76 2.61
C ILE A 69 -6.60 0.74 2.45
N GLY A 70 -5.53 1.53 2.56
CA GLY A 70 -5.58 2.99 2.50
C GLY A 70 -5.93 3.65 3.86
N THR A 71 -6.01 2.87 4.94
CA THR A 71 -6.37 3.39 6.28
C THR A 71 -5.30 3.09 7.33
N ARG A 72 -5.43 3.73 8.50
CA ARG A 72 -4.66 3.45 9.72
C ARG A 72 -5.45 2.57 10.71
N LYS A 73 -6.20 1.59 10.20
CA LYS A 73 -7.13 0.75 10.98
C LYS A 73 -6.59 -0.64 11.35
N GLN A 74 -5.28 -0.84 11.27
CA GLN A 74 -4.61 -2.11 11.59
C GLN A 74 -4.93 -2.62 13.02
N TRP A 75 -5.22 -1.71 13.94
CA TRP A 75 -5.62 -2.00 15.32
C TRP A 75 -6.95 -2.74 15.46
N LEU A 76 -7.87 -2.64 14.48
CA LEU A 76 -9.21 -3.27 14.54
C LEU A 76 -9.12 -4.79 14.71
N ALA A 77 -8.07 -5.42 14.19
CA ALA A 77 -7.87 -6.86 14.30
C ALA A 77 -7.38 -7.31 15.69
N PHE A 78 -6.92 -6.38 16.54
CA PHE A 78 -6.20 -6.71 17.77
C PHE A 78 -6.83 -6.12 19.03
N TYR A 79 -7.50 -4.97 18.92
CA TYR A 79 -7.90 -4.17 20.07
C TYR A 79 -9.31 -3.57 19.91
N PRO A 80 -10.06 -3.41 21.02
CA PRO A 80 -11.40 -2.79 20.98
C PRO A 80 -11.37 -1.27 20.77
N ALA A 81 -10.19 -0.63 20.91
CA ALA A 81 -10.00 0.80 20.75
C ALA A 81 -8.66 1.09 20.04
N GLN A 82 -8.57 2.27 19.42
CA GLN A 82 -7.42 2.68 18.62
C GLN A 82 -6.13 2.73 19.45
N ARG A 83 -5.12 1.98 19.00
CA ARG A 83 -3.76 1.97 19.57
C ARG A 83 -2.76 1.37 18.57
N PRO A 84 -1.45 1.71 18.68
CA PRO A 84 -0.42 1.11 17.85
C PRO A 84 -0.39 -0.42 17.97
N VAL A 85 -0.22 -1.11 16.85
CA VAL A 85 0.10 -2.54 16.80
C VAL A 85 1.61 -2.73 16.71
N MET A 86 2.10 -3.98 16.85
CA MET A 86 3.54 -4.27 16.75
C MET A 86 4.18 -3.74 15.46
N ALA A 87 3.48 -3.81 14.32
CA ALA A 87 3.96 -3.25 13.07
C ALA A 87 4.19 -1.73 13.15
N ASP A 88 3.30 -0.98 13.81
CA ASP A 88 3.47 0.47 14.00
C ASP A 88 4.72 0.77 14.82
N LEU A 89 4.92 0.04 15.92
CA LEU A 89 6.09 0.23 16.78
C LEU A 89 7.40 -0.08 16.06
N ILE A 90 7.40 -1.07 15.16
CA ILE A 90 8.57 -1.40 14.35
C ILE A 90 8.85 -0.28 13.36
N VAL A 91 7.83 0.29 12.71
CA VAL A 91 7.99 1.42 11.79
C VAL A 91 8.50 2.67 12.53
N ASP A 92 7.97 2.95 13.72
CA ASP A 92 8.38 4.11 14.55
C ASP A 92 9.81 4.00 15.09
N ASN A 93 10.29 2.77 15.39
CA ASN A 93 11.64 2.51 15.91
C ASN A 93 12.63 2.01 14.84
N ALA A 94 12.23 1.88 13.58
CA ALA A 94 13.15 1.59 12.49
C ALA A 94 13.96 2.86 12.21
N SER A 95 15.07 3.04 12.93
CA SER A 95 16.14 3.92 12.48
C SER A 95 16.70 3.35 11.18
N GLU A 96 16.70 4.12 10.09
CA GLU A 96 17.39 3.79 8.84
C GLU A 96 18.93 3.96 8.96
N GLU A 97 19.51 3.64 10.13
CA GLU A 97 20.96 3.63 10.35
C GLU A 97 21.51 2.22 10.42
#